data_AF-A0A1D7Y0Z0-F1
#
_entry.id   AF-A0A1D7Y0Z0-F1
#
_cell.length_a   1.000
_cell.length_b   1.000
_cell.length_c   1.000
_cell.angle_alpha   90.00
_cell.angle_beta   90.00
_cell.angle_gamma   90.00
#
_symmetry.space_group_name_H-M   'P 1'
#
loop_
_entity.id
_entity.type
_entity.pdbx_description
1 polymer ?
#
loop_
_entity_poly.entity_id
_entity_poly.type
_entity_poly.pdbx_seq_one_letter_code
_entity_poly.pdbx_strand_id
1 'polypeptide(L)'
;MVIESEPDLTVNTKSYLFYFEVLSISIFTLEYLIRSWFSIKQKKNYNITFFGIIDLLSILPFFFSTALGFDGRFVRIFRLFRVSRILKLGKFSKSFELLGDGIYNVKRELYITFFIAFIMLFFSASGIYYLENPEQPKAFSSITESFWWAVSSLTGVGFEEIFPQTFGGKLFGTFISLIGIGVVAVPTGIVSASFVEILEEEKNKK
;
A
#
# COMPACT_ATOMS: atom_id res chain seq x y z
N MET A 1 19.32 -0.47 -6.56
CA MET A 1 18.33 -0.21 -5.50
C MET A 1 17.87 -1.45 -4.76
N VAL A 2 17.23 -2.44 -5.40
CA VAL A 2 17.03 -3.77 -4.78
C VAL A 2 18.37 -4.52 -4.72
N ILE A 3 19.14 -4.47 -5.82
CA ILE A 3 20.48 -5.06 -5.86
C ILE A 3 21.46 -4.36 -4.89
N GLU A 4 21.21 -3.09 -4.53
CA GLU A 4 22.07 -2.34 -3.58
C GLU A 4 21.91 -2.79 -2.12
N SER A 5 20.85 -3.52 -1.78
CA SER A 5 20.70 -4.10 -0.44
C SER A 5 21.51 -5.37 -0.25
N GLU A 6 22.11 -5.91 -1.31
CA GLU A 6 22.96 -7.11 -1.23
C GLU A 6 24.30 -6.77 -0.55
N PRO A 7 24.73 -7.51 0.49
CA PRO A 7 25.91 -7.19 1.28
C PRO A 7 27.22 -7.23 0.48
N ASP A 8 27.33 -8.12 -0.51
CA ASP A 8 28.59 -8.46 -1.17
C ASP A 8 28.76 -7.85 -2.59
N LEU A 9 28.45 -6.57 -2.72
CA LEU A 9 28.68 -5.85 -3.99
C LEU A 9 30.14 -5.39 -4.13
N THR A 10 30.74 -5.74 -5.27
CA THR A 10 32.06 -5.27 -5.69
C THR A 10 32.08 -3.73 -5.85
N VAL A 11 33.21 -3.10 -5.54
CA VAL A 11 33.35 -1.62 -5.60
C VAL A 11 32.99 -1.05 -6.98
N ASN A 12 33.41 -1.72 -8.06
CA ASN A 12 33.08 -1.31 -9.43
C ASN A 12 31.57 -1.32 -9.70
N THR A 13 30.88 -2.36 -9.23
CA THR A 13 29.41 -2.50 -9.38
C THR A 13 28.68 -1.38 -8.66
N LYS A 14 29.13 -1.00 -7.45
CA LYS A 14 28.58 0.15 -6.72
C LYS A 14 28.73 1.46 -7.49
N SER A 15 29.89 1.69 -8.11
CA SER A 15 30.14 2.88 -8.94
C SER A 15 29.24 2.91 -10.18
N TYR A 16 29.09 1.81 -10.91
CA TYR A 16 28.19 1.74 -12.07
C TYR A 16 26.73 2.00 -11.68
N LEU A 17 26.27 1.43 -10.57
CA LEU A 17 24.92 1.65 -10.04
C LEU A 17 24.70 3.12 -9.65
N PHE A 18 25.72 3.77 -9.08
CA PHE A 18 25.64 5.20 -8.75
C PHE A 18 25.52 6.08 -10.00
N TYR A 19 26.35 5.86 -11.02
CA TYR A 19 26.25 6.62 -12.28
C TYR A 19 24.89 6.41 -12.96
N PHE A 20 24.40 5.18 -12.97
CA PHE A 20 23.07 4.87 -13.47
C PHE A 20 21.97 5.58 -12.67
N GLU A 21 22.08 5.59 -11.33
CA GLU A 21 21.15 6.31 -10.46
C GLU A 21 21.11 7.80 -10.82
N VAL A 22 22.27 8.48 -10.87
CA VAL A 22 22.36 9.91 -11.21
C VAL A 22 21.77 10.20 -12.60
N LEU A 23 22.09 9.38 -13.59
CA LEU A 23 21.58 9.53 -14.95
C LEU A 23 20.06 9.37 -15.00
N SER A 24 19.51 8.31 -14.40
CA SER A 24 18.08 8.04 -14.38
C SER A 24 17.28 9.15 -13.67
N ILE A 25 17.79 9.66 -12.55
CA ILE A 25 17.15 10.75 -11.81
C ILE A 25 17.20 12.06 -12.60
N SER A 26 18.30 12.32 -13.30
CA SER A 26 18.40 13.50 -14.16
C SER A 26 17.32 13.47 -15.24
N ILE A 27 17.15 12.32 -15.92
CA ILE A 27 16.09 12.13 -16.92
C ILE A 27 14.71 12.29 -16.29
N PHE A 28 14.44 11.66 -15.14
CA PHE A 28 13.14 11.74 -14.47
C PHE A 28 12.80 13.15 -13.97
N THR A 29 13.80 13.91 -13.53
CA THR A 29 13.63 15.30 -13.10
C THR A 29 13.26 16.17 -14.29
N LEU A 30 13.99 16.05 -15.41
CA LEU A 30 13.67 16.78 -16.64
C LEU A 30 12.26 16.44 -17.14
N GLU A 31 11.92 15.15 -17.17
CA GLU A 31 10.57 14.69 -17.54
C GLU A 31 9.48 15.32 -16.67
N TYR A 32 9.67 15.32 -15.35
CA TYR A 32 8.70 15.90 -14.40
C TYR A 32 8.57 17.41 -14.58
N LEU A 33 9.68 18.14 -14.71
CA LEU A 33 9.68 19.58 -14.91
C LEU A 33 8.98 19.98 -16.21
N ILE A 34 9.28 19.29 -17.31
CA ILE A 34 8.64 19.55 -18.61
C ILE A 34 7.12 19.34 -18.50
N ARG A 35 6.66 18.21 -17.92
CA ARG A 35 5.22 17.96 -17.75
C ARG A 35 4.56 18.97 -16.83
N SER A 36 5.19 19.32 -15.72
CA SER A 36 4.67 20.31 -14.77
C SER A 36 4.49 21.67 -15.44
N TRP A 37 5.48 22.09 -16.23
CA TRP A 37 5.42 23.33 -17.01
C TRP A 37 4.29 23.33 -18.05
N PHE A 38 4.16 22.25 -18.84
CA PHE A 38 3.04 22.11 -19.79
C PHE A 38 1.67 22.08 -19.08
N SER A 39 1.58 21.42 -17.92
CA SER A 39 0.35 21.35 -17.13
C SER A 39 -0.09 22.72 -16.63
N ILE A 40 0.85 23.52 -16.08
CA ILE A 40 0.57 24.89 -15.63
C ILE A 40 0.09 25.74 -16.81
N LYS A 41 0.75 25.64 -17.98
CA LYS A 41 0.35 26.35 -19.20
C LYS A 41 -1.06 25.99 -19.67
N GLN A 42 -1.48 24.74 -19.47
CA GLN A 42 -2.82 24.26 -19.81
C GLN A 42 -3.85 24.41 -18.66
N LYS A 43 -3.49 25.09 -17.56
CA LYS A 43 -4.32 25.21 -16.34
C LYS A 43 -4.79 23.87 -15.76
N LYS A 44 -3.98 22.81 -15.92
CA LYS A 44 -4.22 21.49 -15.34
C LYS A 44 -3.35 21.33 -14.08
N ASN A 45 -3.81 20.52 -13.13
CA ASN A 45 -3.10 20.22 -11.88
C ASN A 45 -2.40 18.85 -11.92
N TYR A 46 -1.50 18.62 -12.88
CA TYR A 46 -0.77 17.35 -13.01
C TYR A 46 -0.08 16.92 -11.71
N ASN A 47 0.49 17.87 -10.96
CA ASN A 47 1.25 17.59 -9.74
C ASN A 47 0.41 16.94 -8.61
N ILE A 48 -0.92 17.04 -8.68
CA ILE A 48 -1.85 16.46 -7.67
C ILE A 48 -2.43 15.12 -8.16
N THR A 49 -2.20 14.76 -9.43
CA THR A 49 -2.64 13.46 -9.96
C THR A 49 -1.80 12.32 -9.39
N PHE A 50 -2.35 11.10 -9.37
CA PHE A 50 -1.66 9.91 -8.88
C PHE A 50 -0.26 9.73 -9.51
N PHE A 51 -0.15 9.84 -10.83
CA PHE A 51 1.13 9.73 -11.53
C PHE A 51 2.05 10.94 -11.31
N GLY A 52 1.51 12.15 -11.15
CA GLY A 52 2.30 13.34 -10.80
C GLY A 52 2.94 13.23 -9.41
N ILE A 53 2.20 12.66 -8.44
CA ILE A 53 2.73 12.36 -7.10
C ILE A 53 3.82 11.27 -7.18
N ILE A 54 3.60 10.20 -7.95
CA ILE A 54 4.62 9.16 -8.18
C ILE A 54 5.88 9.72 -8.82
N ASP A 55 5.74 10.59 -9.83
CA ASP A 55 6.87 11.23 -10.49
C ASP A 55 7.69 12.09 -9.52
N LEU A 56 7.01 12.85 -8.64
CA LEU A 56 7.64 13.64 -7.60
C LEU A 56 8.35 12.75 -6.57
N LEU A 57 7.66 11.75 -6.02
CA LEU A 57 8.22 10.80 -5.04
C LEU A 57 9.41 10.00 -5.60
N SER A 58 9.48 9.81 -6.90
CA SER A 58 10.58 9.09 -7.56
C SER A 58 11.91 9.87 -7.56
N ILE A 59 11.85 11.20 -7.64
CA ILE A 59 13.04 12.09 -7.71
C ILE A 59 13.43 12.63 -6.33
N LEU A 60 12.45 12.84 -5.46
CA LEU A 60 12.59 13.47 -4.15
C LEU A 60 13.70 12.85 -3.26
N PRO A 61 13.88 11.52 -3.19
CA PRO A 61 14.90 10.91 -2.33
C PRO A 61 16.33 11.34 -2.64
N PHE A 62 16.66 11.61 -3.90
CA PHE A 62 18.01 12.03 -4.31
C PHE A 62 18.31 13.48 -3.96
N PHE A 63 17.32 14.36 -4.13
CA PHE A 63 17.46 15.75 -3.74
C PHE A 63 17.58 15.88 -2.22
N PHE A 64 16.78 15.14 -1.45
CA PHE A 64 16.91 15.15 0.01
C PHE A 64 18.23 14.54 0.50
N SER A 65 18.73 13.47 -0.11
CA SER A 65 20.02 12.90 0.30
C SER A 65 21.22 13.79 -0.04
N THR A 66 21.15 14.53 -1.15
CA THR A 66 22.28 15.32 -1.67
C THR A 66 22.26 16.77 -1.19
N ALA A 67 21.10 17.40 -1.11
CA ALA A 67 20.97 18.83 -0.79
C ALA A 67 20.99 19.12 0.72
N LEU A 68 20.53 18.18 1.54
CA LEU A 68 20.33 18.44 2.97
C LEU A 68 21.47 17.92 3.85
N GLY A 69 22.31 16.98 3.39
CA GLY A 69 23.42 16.44 4.21
C GLY A 69 23.00 15.87 5.57
N PHE A 70 21.69 15.75 5.83
CA PHE A 70 21.13 15.36 7.10
C PHE A 70 21.20 13.85 7.23
N ASP A 71 22.10 13.33 8.06
CA ASP A 71 22.18 11.91 8.41
C ASP A 71 21.10 11.52 9.46
N GLY A 72 19.91 12.11 9.34
CA GLY A 72 18.77 11.85 10.19
C GLY A 72 18.09 10.54 9.80
N ARG A 73 17.57 9.80 10.78
CA ARG A 73 16.75 8.59 10.55
C ARG A 73 15.62 8.82 9.54
N PHE A 74 15.11 10.06 9.46
CA PHE A 74 14.11 10.50 8.48
C PHE A 74 14.59 10.41 7.02
N VAL A 75 15.86 10.69 6.72
CA VAL A 75 16.41 10.58 5.35
C VAL A 75 16.41 9.13 4.86
N ARG A 76 16.48 8.15 5.77
CA ARG A 76 16.36 6.73 5.42
C ARG A 76 14.96 6.35 4.96
N ILE A 77 13.91 6.94 5.53
CA ILE A 77 12.52 6.71 5.11
C ILE A 77 12.33 7.15 3.65
N PHE A 78 12.95 8.27 3.25
CA PHE A 78 12.88 8.73 1.86
C PHE A 78 13.49 7.73 0.87
N ARG A 79 14.40 6.84 1.29
CA ARG A 79 14.92 5.78 0.41
C ARG A 79 13.81 4.81 -0.02
N LEU A 80 12.76 4.61 0.78
CA LEU A 80 11.62 3.76 0.43
C LEU A 80 10.82 4.31 -0.75
N PHE A 81 10.69 5.64 -0.87
CA PHE A 81 9.99 6.26 -2.00
C PHE A 81 10.66 5.97 -3.33
N ARG A 82 11.92 5.56 -3.34
CA ARG A 82 12.58 5.18 -4.57
C ARG A 82 11.91 3.97 -5.27
N VAL A 83 11.19 3.11 -4.54
CA VAL A 83 10.34 2.02 -5.10
C VAL A 83 9.24 2.57 -6.01
N SER A 84 8.77 3.80 -5.79
CA SER A 84 7.78 4.46 -6.66
C SER A 84 8.26 4.61 -8.11
N ARG A 85 9.59 4.56 -8.36
CA ARG A 85 10.15 4.57 -9.72
C ARG A 85 9.65 3.39 -10.57
N ILE A 86 9.38 2.23 -9.96
CA ILE A 86 8.82 1.07 -10.66
C ILE A 86 7.38 1.38 -11.11
N LEU A 87 6.62 2.08 -10.27
CA LEU A 87 5.24 2.47 -10.57
C LEU A 87 5.14 3.47 -11.73
N LYS A 88 6.22 4.23 -12.04
CA LYS A 88 6.28 5.05 -13.25
C LYS A 88 6.13 4.22 -14.53
N LEU A 89 6.49 2.94 -14.54
CA LEU A 89 6.34 2.08 -15.72
C LEU A 89 4.87 1.80 -16.04
N GLY A 90 4.00 1.82 -15.02
CA GLY A 90 2.56 1.63 -15.18
C GLY A 90 1.85 2.79 -15.90
N LYS A 91 2.46 3.98 -15.98
CA LYS A 91 1.82 5.20 -16.54
C LYS A 91 1.52 5.13 -18.04
N PHE A 92 2.19 4.23 -18.76
CA PHE A 92 1.97 4.03 -20.20
C PHE A 92 0.98 2.91 -20.49
N SER A 93 0.51 2.22 -19.46
CA SER A 93 -0.44 1.13 -19.60
C SER A 93 -1.85 1.65 -19.46
N LYS A 94 -2.64 1.56 -20.54
CA LYS A 94 -4.08 1.84 -20.52
C LYS A 94 -4.80 1.02 -19.44
N SER A 95 -4.31 -0.16 -19.10
CA SER A 95 -4.89 -1.00 -18.04
C SER A 95 -4.82 -0.36 -16.65
N PHE A 96 -3.77 0.41 -16.34
CA PHE A 96 -3.67 1.11 -15.05
C PHE A 96 -4.62 2.31 -14.97
N GLU A 97 -4.86 2.99 -16.09
CA GLU A 97 -5.86 4.04 -16.20
C GLU A 97 -7.27 3.47 -15.96
N LEU A 98 -7.63 2.39 -16.66
CA LEU A 98 -8.92 1.71 -16.51
C LEU A 98 -9.13 1.15 -15.08
N LEU A 99 -8.08 0.63 -14.43
CA LEU A 99 -8.14 0.23 -13.02
C LEU A 99 -8.41 1.43 -12.10
N GLY A 100 -7.75 2.55 -12.35
CA GLY A 100 -7.94 3.79 -11.57
C GLY A 100 -9.37 4.31 -11.70
N ASP A 101 -9.91 4.33 -12.91
CA ASP A 101 -11.29 4.73 -13.18
C ASP A 101 -12.28 3.79 -12.50
N GLY A 102 -12.02 2.48 -12.50
CA GLY A 102 -12.86 1.49 -11.81
C GLY A 102 -12.93 1.73 -10.32
N ILE A 103 -11.77 1.87 -9.67
CA ILE A 103 -11.70 2.19 -8.24
C ILE A 103 -12.39 3.52 -7.93
N TYR A 104 -12.25 4.52 -8.80
CA TYR A 104 -12.88 5.82 -8.62
C TYR A 104 -14.42 5.74 -8.70
N ASN A 105 -14.96 4.90 -9.59
CA ASN A 105 -16.38 4.69 -9.75
C ASN A 105 -17.00 4.03 -8.51
N VAL A 106 -16.29 3.08 -7.88
CA VAL A 106 -16.76 2.34 -6.69
C VAL A 106 -16.17 2.85 -5.36
N LYS A 107 -15.65 4.07 -5.34
CA LYS A 107 -14.95 4.63 -4.17
C LYS A 107 -15.84 4.72 -2.92
N ARG A 108 -17.15 4.92 -3.10
CA ARG A 108 -18.11 5.08 -1.98
C ARG A 108 -18.38 3.73 -1.33
N GLU A 109 -18.57 2.71 -2.15
CA GLU A 109 -18.77 1.32 -1.78
C GLU A 109 -17.53 0.81 -1.03
N LEU A 110 -16.34 1.06 -1.58
CA LEU A 110 -15.07 0.73 -0.91
C LEU A 110 -14.93 1.42 0.45
N TYR A 111 -15.26 2.71 0.55
CA TYR A 111 -15.21 3.42 1.81
C TYR A 111 -16.12 2.79 2.87
N ILE A 112 -17.36 2.45 2.50
CA ILE A 112 -18.32 1.79 3.39
C ILE A 112 -17.81 0.43 3.83
N THR A 113 -17.31 -0.38 2.89
CA THR A 113 -16.80 -1.72 3.19
C THR A 113 -15.58 -1.67 4.11
N PHE A 114 -14.62 -0.77 3.86
CA PHE A 114 -13.47 -0.61 4.76
C PHE A 114 -13.87 -0.06 6.12
N PHE A 115 -14.87 0.81 6.19
CA PHE A 115 -15.38 1.31 7.47
C PHE A 115 -16.02 0.19 8.31
N ILE A 116 -16.84 -0.66 7.69
CA ILE A 116 -17.41 -1.85 8.35
C ILE A 116 -16.31 -2.80 8.79
N ALA A 117 -15.32 -3.07 7.92
CA ALA A 117 -14.17 -3.91 8.25
C ALA A 117 -13.40 -3.37 9.46
N PHE A 118 -13.19 -2.05 9.52
CA PHE A 118 -12.51 -1.39 10.62
C PHE A 118 -13.27 -1.56 11.94
N ILE A 119 -14.59 -1.34 11.95
CA ILE A 119 -15.43 -1.58 13.14
C ILE A 119 -15.34 -3.05 13.58
N MET A 120 -15.42 -4.00 12.63
CA MET A 120 -15.32 -5.43 12.91
C MET A 120 -13.98 -5.82 13.51
N LEU A 121 -12.87 -5.20 13.07
CA LEU A 121 -11.54 -5.43 13.66
C LEU A 121 -11.49 -4.98 15.12
N PHE A 122 -12.00 -3.79 15.45
CA PHE A 122 -12.05 -3.30 16.83
C PHE A 122 -12.96 -4.15 17.72
N PHE A 123 -14.10 -4.57 17.20
CA PHE A 123 -15.02 -5.48 17.89
C PHE A 123 -14.34 -6.83 18.18
N SER A 124 -13.66 -7.40 17.18
CA SER A 124 -12.95 -8.67 17.31
C SER A 124 -11.80 -8.58 18.31
N ALA A 125 -11.00 -7.51 18.24
CA ALA A 125 -9.89 -7.24 19.15
C ALA A 125 -10.37 -7.09 20.60
N SER A 126 -11.48 -6.37 20.81
CA SER A 126 -12.05 -6.17 22.14
C SER A 126 -12.66 -7.46 22.69
N GLY A 127 -13.41 -8.19 21.87
CA GLY A 127 -14.04 -9.46 22.26
C GLY A 127 -13.03 -10.52 22.64
N ILE A 128 -11.99 -10.72 21.82
CA ILE A 128 -10.96 -11.72 22.11
C ILE A 128 -10.13 -11.35 23.35
N TYR A 129 -9.86 -10.04 23.54
CA TYR A 129 -9.16 -9.55 24.73
C TYR A 129 -9.88 -9.98 26.00
N TYR A 130 -11.18 -9.70 26.13
CA TYR A 130 -11.93 -10.06 27.33
C TYR A 130 -12.09 -11.57 27.53
N LEU A 131 -12.08 -12.36 26.46
CA LEU A 131 -12.23 -13.82 26.52
C LEU A 131 -10.91 -14.53 26.85
N GLU A 132 -9.77 -14.00 26.39
CA GLU A 132 -8.48 -14.68 26.50
C GLU A 132 -7.50 -14.02 27.48
N ASN A 133 -7.64 -12.73 27.81
CA ASN A 133 -6.73 -12.04 28.74
C ASN A 133 -6.60 -12.74 30.11
N PRO A 134 -7.66 -13.28 30.74
CA PRO A 134 -7.53 -13.96 32.03
C PRO A 134 -6.59 -15.17 32.01
N GLU A 135 -6.61 -15.95 30.93
CA GLU A 135 -5.81 -17.18 30.78
C GLU A 135 -4.48 -16.92 30.05
N GLN A 136 -4.45 -15.90 29.18
CA GLN A 136 -3.32 -15.53 28.32
C GLN A 136 -2.97 -14.03 28.42
N PRO A 137 -2.62 -13.50 29.61
CA PRO A 137 -2.41 -12.07 29.82
C PRO A 137 -1.19 -11.51 29.10
N LYS A 138 -0.25 -12.35 28.66
CA LYS A 138 0.90 -11.93 27.85
C LYS A 138 0.57 -11.83 26.36
N ALA A 139 -0.20 -12.78 25.83
CA ALA A 139 -0.55 -12.84 24.41
C ALA A 139 -1.68 -11.85 24.06
N PHE A 140 -2.67 -11.71 24.94
CA PHE A 140 -3.79 -10.76 24.82
C PHE A 140 -3.68 -9.70 25.90
N SER A 141 -2.54 -9.00 25.97
CA SER A 141 -2.22 -8.07 27.07
C SER A 141 -3.02 -6.75 27.04
N SER A 142 -3.40 -6.31 25.85
CA SER A 142 -4.24 -5.12 25.64
C SER A 142 -5.11 -5.29 24.40
N ILE A 143 -6.10 -4.41 24.24
CA ILE A 143 -6.93 -4.37 23.03
C ILE A 143 -6.05 -4.07 21.80
N THR A 144 -5.00 -3.24 21.94
CA THR A 144 -4.07 -2.92 20.85
C THR A 144 -3.26 -4.14 20.43
N GLU A 145 -2.77 -4.96 21.35
CA GLU A 145 -2.10 -6.22 21.01
C GLU A 145 -3.08 -7.24 20.41
N SER A 146 -4.30 -7.30 20.94
CA SER A 146 -5.37 -8.15 20.41
C SER A 146 -5.84 -7.72 19.01
N PHE A 147 -5.59 -6.46 18.63
CA PHE A 147 -5.88 -5.92 17.31
C PHE A 147 -5.00 -6.57 16.24
N TRP A 148 -3.74 -6.86 16.55
CA TRP A 148 -2.85 -7.59 15.64
C TRP A 148 -3.39 -8.98 15.33
N TRP A 149 -3.82 -9.71 16.37
CA TRP A 149 -4.48 -11.00 16.21
C TRP A 149 -5.72 -10.87 15.31
N ALA A 150 -6.62 -9.93 15.61
CA ALA A 150 -7.84 -9.71 14.83
C ALA A 150 -7.54 -9.43 13.35
N VAL A 151 -6.57 -8.57 13.04
CA VAL A 151 -6.15 -8.31 11.66
C VAL A 151 -5.66 -9.58 10.99
N SER A 152 -4.75 -10.33 11.64
CA SER A 152 -4.18 -11.55 11.07
C SER A 152 -5.22 -12.65 10.84
N SER A 153 -6.21 -12.78 11.74
CA SER A 153 -7.28 -13.77 11.63
C SER A 153 -8.33 -13.38 10.59
N LEU A 154 -8.82 -12.13 10.58
CA LEU A 154 -9.80 -11.68 9.60
C LEU A 154 -9.26 -11.70 8.16
N THR A 155 -7.96 -11.43 7.98
CA THR A 155 -7.31 -11.45 6.66
C THR A 155 -6.89 -12.86 6.22
N GLY A 156 -7.04 -13.88 7.07
CA GLY A 156 -6.70 -15.27 6.75
C GLY A 156 -5.21 -15.59 6.79
N VAL A 157 -4.36 -14.71 7.34
CA VAL A 157 -2.92 -14.96 7.50
C VAL A 157 -2.65 -15.93 8.66
N GLY A 158 -3.27 -15.69 9.82
CA GLY A 158 -3.26 -16.58 10.99
C GLY A 158 -1.87 -17.03 11.48
N PHE A 159 -1.21 -16.23 12.31
CA PHE A 159 0.08 -16.61 12.90
C PHE A 159 -0.07 -17.61 14.06
N GLU A 160 0.86 -18.56 14.16
CA GLU A 160 0.85 -19.61 15.18
C GLU A 160 1.17 -19.13 16.60
N GLU A 161 1.75 -17.94 16.75
CA GLU A 161 2.25 -17.46 18.04
C GLU A 161 1.14 -16.96 18.99
N ILE A 162 0.01 -16.49 18.44
CA ILE A 162 -1.08 -15.89 19.21
C ILE A 162 -2.40 -16.48 18.70
N PHE A 163 -3.05 -17.30 19.52
CA PHE A 163 -4.35 -17.88 19.21
C PHE A 163 -5.17 -18.13 20.48
N PRO A 164 -6.52 -18.14 20.40
CA PRO A 164 -7.37 -18.40 21.55
C PRO A 164 -7.20 -19.84 22.05
N GLN A 165 -7.02 -19.98 23.36
CA GLN A 165 -6.92 -21.27 24.04
C GLN A 165 -8.20 -21.62 24.79
N THR A 166 -8.93 -20.61 25.26
CA THR A 166 -10.19 -20.82 25.98
C THR A 166 -11.29 -21.32 25.06
N PHE A 167 -12.26 -22.04 25.62
CA PHE A 167 -13.42 -22.48 24.86
C PHE A 167 -14.21 -21.30 24.27
N GLY A 168 -14.41 -20.24 25.09
CA GLY A 168 -15.12 -19.03 24.66
C GLY A 168 -14.40 -18.28 23.55
N GLY A 169 -13.09 -18.09 23.66
CA GLY A 169 -12.29 -17.44 22.62
C GLY A 169 -12.18 -18.26 21.33
N LYS A 170 -12.12 -19.59 21.42
CA LYS A 170 -12.18 -20.46 20.22
C LYS A 170 -13.52 -20.33 19.51
N LEU A 171 -14.63 -20.42 20.25
CA LEU A 171 -15.97 -20.28 19.69
C LEU A 171 -16.15 -18.90 19.03
N PHE A 172 -15.75 -17.83 19.73
CA PHE A 172 -15.78 -16.47 19.21
C PHE A 172 -14.89 -16.31 17.97
N GLY A 173 -13.66 -16.79 18.03
CA GLY A 173 -12.71 -16.74 16.92
C GLY A 173 -13.22 -17.48 15.68
N THR A 174 -13.93 -18.61 15.83
CA THR A 174 -14.57 -19.32 14.72
C THR A 174 -15.62 -18.43 14.03
N PHE A 175 -16.53 -17.81 14.79
CA PHE A 175 -17.54 -16.93 14.21
C PHE A 175 -16.92 -15.71 13.52
N ILE A 176 -15.96 -15.07 14.17
CA ILE A 176 -15.26 -13.91 13.62
C ILE A 176 -14.49 -14.28 12.35
N SER A 177 -13.83 -15.44 12.31
CA SER A 177 -13.10 -15.90 11.11
C SER A 177 -14.04 -16.13 9.92
N LEU A 178 -15.21 -16.73 10.15
CA LEU A 178 -16.22 -16.90 9.10
C LEU A 178 -16.73 -15.55 8.55
N ILE A 179 -16.98 -14.58 9.43
CA ILE A 179 -17.38 -13.23 9.01
C ILE A 179 -16.23 -12.52 8.29
N GLY A 180 -14.99 -12.70 8.75
CA GLY A 180 -13.78 -12.10 8.18
C GLY A 180 -13.59 -12.41 6.69
N ILE A 181 -13.83 -13.67 6.30
CA ILE A 181 -13.81 -14.08 4.89
C ILE A 181 -14.78 -13.23 4.05
N GLY A 182 -16.00 -13.03 4.55
CA GLY A 182 -17.00 -12.17 3.90
C GLY A 182 -16.53 -10.72 3.78
N VAL A 183 -15.98 -10.16 4.86
CA VAL A 183 -15.49 -8.77 4.91
C VAL A 183 -14.38 -8.53 3.88
N VAL A 184 -13.46 -9.49 3.68
CA VAL A 184 -12.36 -9.37 2.70
C VAL A 184 -12.81 -9.67 1.27
N ALA A 185 -13.81 -10.53 1.08
CA ALA A 185 -14.37 -10.85 -0.23
C ALA A 185 -15.12 -9.69 -0.87
N VAL A 186 -15.85 -8.89 -0.07
CA VAL A 186 -16.67 -7.77 -0.56
C VAL A 186 -15.88 -6.70 -1.35
N PRO A 187 -14.79 -6.09 -0.83
CA PRO A 187 -14.07 -5.06 -1.57
C PRO A 187 -13.39 -5.64 -2.82
N THR A 188 -12.92 -6.89 -2.75
CA THR A 188 -12.35 -7.62 -3.88
C THR A 188 -13.40 -7.79 -4.99
N GLY A 189 -14.62 -8.21 -4.65
CA GLY A 189 -15.73 -8.36 -5.58
C GLY A 189 -16.17 -7.03 -6.20
N ILE A 190 -16.26 -5.96 -5.41
CA ILE A 190 -16.60 -4.61 -5.87
C ILE A 190 -15.60 -4.11 -6.92
N VAL A 191 -14.29 -4.20 -6.63
CA VAL A 191 -13.25 -3.78 -7.58
C VAL A 191 -13.27 -4.65 -8.83
N SER A 192 -13.43 -5.96 -8.69
CA SER A 192 -13.49 -6.88 -9.83
C SER A 192 -14.68 -6.58 -10.75
N ALA A 193 -15.86 -6.36 -10.18
CA ALA A 193 -17.07 -6.05 -10.96
C ALA A 193 -16.90 -4.74 -11.74
N SER A 194 -16.40 -3.69 -11.08
CA SER A 194 -16.14 -2.41 -11.73
C SER A 194 -15.10 -2.49 -12.84
N PHE A 195 -14.05 -3.30 -12.65
CA PHE A 195 -13.04 -3.48 -13.67
C PHE A 195 -13.59 -4.23 -14.90
N VAL A 196 -14.44 -5.23 -14.70
CA VAL A 196 -15.12 -5.93 -15.80
C VAL A 196 -16.03 -4.98 -16.57
N GLU A 197 -16.85 -4.20 -15.87
CA GLU A 197 -17.76 -3.20 -16.47
C GLU A 197 -17.00 -2.22 -17.38
N ILE A 198 -15.91 -1.64 -16.88
CA ILE A 198 -15.08 -0.70 -17.67
C ILE A 198 -14.45 -1.38 -18.89
N LEU A 199 -13.99 -2.63 -18.77
CA LEU A 199 -13.42 -3.36 -19.90
C LEU A 199 -14.48 -3.66 -20.98
N GLU A 200 -15.73 -3.91 -20.59
CA GLU A 200 -16.84 -4.11 -21.53
C GLU A 200 -17.22 -2.82 -22.24
N GLU A 201 -17.34 -1.69 -21.52
CA GLU A 201 -17.56 -0.37 -22.11
C GLU A 201 -16.50 -0.04 -23.16
N GLU A 202 -15.23 -0.32 -22.86
CA GLU A 202 -14.12 0.00 -23.75
C GLU A 202 -14.02 -0.91 -24.98
N LYS A 203 -14.57 -2.14 -24.90
CA LYS A 203 -14.78 -3.00 -26.06
C LYS A 203 -15.92 -2.50 -26.94
N ASN A 204 -17.03 -2.05 -26.34
CA ASN A 204 -18.21 -1.60 -27.06
C ASN A 204 -18.03 -0.23 -27.76
N LYS A 205 -17.03 0.56 -27.34
CA LYS A 205 -16.64 1.81 -28.01
C LYS A 205 -15.75 1.61 -29.25
N LYS A 206 -15.25 0.40 -29.51
CA LYS A 206 -14.44 0.06 -30.68
C LYS A 206 -15.28 -0.61 -31.77
#